data_AF-A0A0G0K8E3-F1
#
_entry.id   AF-A0A0G0K8E3-F1
#
_cell.length_a   1.000
_cell.length_b   1.000
_cell.length_c   1.000
_cell.angle_alpha   90.00
_cell.angle_beta   90.00
_cell.angle_gamma   90.00
#
_symmetry.space_group_name_H-M   'P 1'
#
loop_
_entity.id
_entity.type
_entity.pdbx_description
1 polymer ?
#
loop_
_entity_poly.entity_id
_entity_poly.type
_entity_poly.pdbx_seq_one_letter_code
_entity_poly.pdbx_strand_id
1 'polypeptide(L)'
;MVASDPAQNSEIGKKVTDFLEYLEVEKGSSPLTIRNYKHYLSRFVNWLDKEGIRMNLTDINPEIVRQYRVYLSRIPASISQKKINKDTSLSRKTQGYHVIALRSFLRWLLKNDIEVMSPDKIDLPKISERQ
;
A
#
# COMPACT_ATOMS: atom_id res chain seq x y z
N MET A 1 -6.20 1.43 27.87
CA MET A 1 -6.49 0.33 26.91
C MET A 1 -6.62 0.97 25.55
N VAL A 2 -5.59 0.90 24.71
CA VAL A 2 -5.67 1.45 23.35
C VAL A 2 -6.52 0.48 22.55
N ALA A 3 -7.70 0.91 22.10
CA ALA A 3 -8.53 0.12 21.20
C ALA A 3 -7.64 -0.30 20.01
N SER A 4 -7.45 -1.60 19.82
CA SER A 4 -6.75 -2.13 18.66
C SER A 4 -7.49 -1.69 17.41
N ASP A 5 -6.81 -0.91 16.56
CA ASP A 5 -7.31 -0.42 15.28
C ASP A 5 -7.89 -1.60 14.47
N PRO A 6 -9.20 -1.61 14.14
CA PRO A 6 -9.85 -2.73 13.45
C PRO A 6 -9.15 -3.07 12.13
N ALA A 7 -8.53 -2.09 11.50
CA ALA A 7 -7.74 -2.26 10.29
C ALA A 7 -6.53 -3.19 10.53
N GLN A 8 -5.94 -3.21 11.73
CA GLN A 8 -4.84 -4.11 12.12
C GLN A 8 -5.30 -5.53 12.43
N ASN A 9 -6.55 -5.72 12.84
CA ASN A 9 -7.10 -7.05 13.15
C ASN A 9 -7.68 -7.77 11.93
N SER A 10 -7.82 -7.07 10.79
CA SER A 10 -8.26 -7.63 9.51
C SER A 10 -7.28 -8.69 8.96
N GLU A 11 -7.76 -9.53 8.04
CA GLU A 11 -6.92 -10.51 7.36
C GLU A 11 -5.77 -9.84 6.60
N ILE A 12 -6.08 -8.79 5.81
CA ILE A 12 -5.07 -8.00 5.09
C ILE A 12 -4.09 -7.36 6.08
N GLY A 13 -4.58 -6.77 7.18
CA GLY A 13 -3.74 -6.11 8.19
C GLY A 13 -2.72 -7.07 8.81
N LYS A 14 -3.15 -8.28 9.18
CA LYS A 14 -2.26 -9.32 9.69
C LYS A 14 -1.20 -9.70 8.65
N LYS A 15 -1.59 -9.92 7.40
CA LYS A 15 -0.65 -10.26 6.33
C LYS A 15 0.32 -9.13 5.97
N VAL A 16 -0.10 -7.88 6.13
CA VAL A 16 0.81 -6.73 5.99
C VAL A 16 1.89 -6.79 7.07
N THR A 17 1.53 -7.13 8.31
CA THR A 17 2.53 -7.33 9.39
C THR A 17 3.49 -8.46 9.05
N ASP A 18 3.00 -9.65 8.68
CA ASP A 18 3.84 -10.78 8.26
C ASP A 18 4.80 -10.38 7.11
N PHE A 19 4.30 -9.62 6.14
CA PHE A 19 5.10 -9.14 5.01
C PHE A 19 6.20 -8.16 5.43
N LEU A 20 5.93 -7.27 6.39
CA LEU A 20 6.93 -6.33 6.91
C LEU A 20 8.02 -7.06 7.70
N GLU A 21 7.67 -8.09 8.47
CA GLU A 21 8.62 -8.95 9.17
C GLU A 21 9.47 -9.75 8.18
N TYR A 22 8.88 -10.29 7.13
CA TYR A 22 9.62 -10.89 6.01
C TYR A 22 10.62 -9.92 5.38
N LEU A 23 10.21 -8.66 5.14
CA LEU A 23 11.11 -7.66 4.59
C LEU A 23 12.28 -7.35 5.53
N GLU A 24 12.04 -7.34 6.83
CA GLU A 24 13.04 -7.08 7.86
C GLU A 24 14.02 -8.24 8.02
N VAL A 25 13.51 -9.43 8.29
CA VAL A 25 14.31 -10.58 8.72
C VAL A 25 14.88 -11.33 7.52
N GLU A 26 14.05 -11.68 6.54
CA GLU A 26 14.48 -12.53 5.42
C GLU A 26 15.12 -11.73 4.28
N LYS A 27 14.62 -10.52 4.01
CA LYS A 27 15.17 -9.66 2.95
C LYS A 27 16.25 -8.71 3.44
N GLY A 28 16.45 -8.55 4.75
CA GLY A 28 17.43 -7.62 5.32
C GLY A 28 17.18 -6.17 4.90
N SER A 29 15.91 -5.78 4.72
CA SER A 29 15.56 -4.45 4.25
C SER A 29 15.89 -3.39 5.30
N SER A 30 16.38 -2.22 4.86
CA SER A 30 16.69 -1.13 5.79
C SER A 30 15.45 -0.69 6.60
N PRO A 31 15.62 -0.17 7.84
CA PRO A 31 14.52 0.39 8.63
C PRO A 31 13.73 1.47 7.88
N LEU A 32 14.40 2.26 7.05
CA LEU A 32 13.76 3.27 6.20
C LEU A 32 12.83 2.63 5.17
N THR A 33 13.26 1.54 4.54
CA THR A 33 12.45 0.77 3.59
C THR A 33 11.22 0.21 4.29
N ILE A 34 11.39 -0.47 5.43
CA ILE A 34 10.29 -1.05 6.22
C ILE A 34 9.28 0.04 6.62
N ARG A 35 9.76 1.18 7.13
CA ARG A 35 8.91 2.33 7.47
C ARG A 35 8.10 2.84 6.28
N ASN A 36 8.71 2.94 5.11
CA ASN A 36 8.01 3.39 3.90
C ASN A 36 6.95 2.38 3.47
N TYR A 37 7.28 1.09 3.42
CA TYR A 37 6.31 0.02 3.11
C TYR A 37 5.15 0.00 4.10
N LYS A 38 5.43 0.09 5.40
CA LYS A 38 4.41 0.22 6.45
C LYS A 38 3.50 1.41 6.19
N HIS A 39 4.06 2.59 5.96
CA HIS A 39 3.26 3.78 5.65
C HIS A 39 2.32 3.58 4.45
N TYR A 40 2.84 3.01 3.36
CA TYR A 40 2.07 2.82 2.13
C TYR A 40 0.97 1.76 2.25
N LEU A 41 1.26 0.64 2.89
CA LEU A 41 0.30 -0.45 3.08
C LEU A 41 -0.73 -0.13 4.15
N SER A 42 -0.35 0.53 5.25
CA SER A 42 -1.31 1.02 6.24
C SER A 42 -2.27 2.03 5.64
N ARG A 43 -1.84 2.89 4.69
CA ARG A 43 -2.77 3.79 3.99
C ARG A 43 -3.82 3.02 3.18
N PHE A 44 -3.44 1.91 2.54
CA PHE A 44 -4.37 1.07 1.80
C PHE A 44 -5.40 0.43 2.73
N VAL A 45 -4.92 -0.22 3.80
CA VAL A 45 -5.77 -0.87 4.82
C VAL A 45 -6.73 0.12 5.48
N ASN A 46 -6.23 1.29 5.89
CA ASN A 46 -7.06 2.33 6.49
C ASN A 46 -8.06 2.95 5.51
N TRP A 47 -7.76 2.94 4.20
CA TRP A 47 -8.72 3.37 3.19
C TRP A 47 -9.84 2.34 3.01
N LEU A 48 -9.52 1.04 2.96
CA LEU A 48 -10.54 -0.01 2.89
C LEU A 48 -11.51 0.06 4.07
N ASP A 49 -10.98 0.20 5.30
CA ASP A 49 -11.78 0.34 6.51
C ASP A 49 -12.72 1.55 6.45
N LYS A 50 -12.21 2.71 6.02
CA LYS A 50 -13.00 3.95 5.88
C LYS A 50 -14.10 3.86 4.84
N GLU A 51 -13.87 3.15 3.73
CA GLU A 51 -14.87 2.94 2.69
C GLU A 51 -15.84 1.79 3.02
N GLY A 52 -15.65 1.11 4.16
CA GLY A 52 -16.45 -0.07 4.53
C GLY A 52 -16.24 -1.26 3.58
N ILE A 53 -15.10 -1.32 2.91
CA ILE A 53 -14.75 -2.40 1.98
C ILE A 53 -14.27 -3.59 2.80
N ARG A 54 -14.79 -4.78 2.47
CA ARG A 54 -14.37 -6.03 3.11
C ARG A 54 -12.86 -6.24 2.94
N MET A 55 -12.18 -6.50 4.06
CA MET A 55 -10.72 -6.61 4.12
C MET A 55 -10.25 -8.07 4.06
N ASN A 56 -10.79 -8.86 3.14
CA ASN A 56 -10.25 -10.18 2.81
C ASN A 56 -9.22 -10.08 1.68
N LEU A 57 -8.26 -11.00 1.64
CA LEU A 57 -7.22 -11.02 0.60
C LEU A 57 -7.80 -11.24 -0.81
N THR A 58 -8.81 -12.11 -0.92
CA THR A 58 -9.48 -12.46 -2.18
C THR A 58 -10.31 -11.31 -2.76
N ASP A 59 -10.67 -10.32 -1.94
CA ASP A 59 -11.47 -9.18 -2.37
C ASP A 59 -10.59 -8.11 -3.06
N ILE A 60 -9.25 -8.22 -2.95
CA ILE A 60 -8.33 -7.35 -3.67
C ILE A 60 -8.37 -7.69 -5.17
N ASN A 61 -9.12 -6.89 -5.92
CA ASN A 61 -9.36 -7.06 -7.36
C ASN A 61 -8.97 -5.80 -8.17
N PRO A 62 -9.03 -5.81 -9.52
CA PRO A 62 -8.53 -4.68 -10.31
C PRO A 62 -9.30 -3.38 -10.05
N GLU A 63 -10.59 -3.51 -9.76
CA GLU A 63 -11.46 -2.39 -9.48
C GLU A 63 -11.15 -1.75 -8.13
N ILE A 64 -10.88 -2.54 -7.09
CA ILE A 64 -10.40 -2.02 -5.79
C ILE A 64 -9.08 -1.26 -5.96
N VAL A 65 -8.13 -1.80 -6.73
CA VAL A 65 -6.85 -1.12 -7.01
C VAL A 65 -7.08 0.18 -7.78
N ARG A 66 -8.00 0.20 -8.75
CA ARG A 66 -8.35 1.39 -9.53
C ARG A 66 -8.97 2.46 -8.62
N GLN A 67 -9.93 2.11 -7.78
CA GLN A 67 -10.54 3.00 -6.80
C GLN A 67 -9.52 3.55 -5.81
N TYR A 68 -8.61 2.71 -5.32
CA TYR A 68 -7.52 3.15 -4.44
C TYR A 68 -6.62 4.19 -5.11
N ARG A 69 -6.28 4.03 -6.41
CA ARG A 69 -5.51 5.04 -7.15
C ARG A 69 -6.26 6.36 -7.30
N VAL A 70 -7.57 6.31 -7.54
CA VAL A 70 -8.42 7.51 -7.56
C VAL A 70 -8.38 8.20 -6.20
N TYR A 71 -8.50 7.45 -5.11
CA TYR A 71 -8.34 7.97 -3.75
C TYR A 71 -6.96 8.64 -3.56
N LEU A 72 -5.86 7.96 -3.90
CA LEU A 72 -4.50 8.52 -3.79
C LEU A 72 -4.33 9.83 -4.56
N SER A 73 -4.95 9.95 -5.73
CA SER A 73 -4.90 11.18 -6.55
C SER A 73 -5.61 12.39 -5.91
N ARG A 74 -6.49 12.15 -4.94
CA ARG A 74 -7.27 13.18 -4.23
C ARG A 74 -6.69 13.54 -2.86
N ILE A 75 -5.66 12.83 -2.39
CA ILE A 75 -5.06 13.09 -1.08
C ILE A 75 -4.24 14.39 -1.13
N PRO A 76 -4.51 15.37 -0.25
CA PRO A 76 -3.75 16.62 -0.22
C PRO A 76 -2.25 16.42 0.02
N ALA A 77 -1.42 17.19 -0.68
CA ALA A 77 0.04 17.13 -0.55
C ALA A 77 0.52 17.46 0.88
N SER A 78 -0.21 18.32 1.61
CA SER A 78 0.09 18.70 3.00
C SER A 78 0.09 17.54 3.99
N ILE A 79 -0.60 16.44 3.66
CA ILE A 79 -0.68 15.22 4.50
C ILE A 79 0.56 14.32 4.26
N SER A 80 1.37 14.59 3.24
CA SER A 80 2.66 13.92 3.01
C SER A 80 3.81 14.83 3.43
N GLN A 81 4.59 14.38 4.42
CA GLN A 81 5.64 15.14 5.14
C GLN A 81 6.84 15.64 4.29
N LYS A 82 6.72 15.81 2.96
CA LYS A 82 7.82 16.31 2.12
C LYS A 82 7.33 17.36 1.13
N LYS A 83 7.67 18.61 1.45
CA LYS A 83 7.50 19.85 0.68
C LYS A 83 6.04 20.21 0.39
N ILE A 84 5.59 21.30 1.02
CA ILE A 84 4.43 22.06 0.61
C ILE A 84 4.76 22.69 -0.75
N ASN A 85 4.62 21.92 -1.82
CA ASN A 85 4.41 22.50 -3.14
C ASN A 85 2.92 22.85 -3.20
N LYS A 86 2.58 24.01 -3.79
CA LYS A 86 1.20 24.50 -3.99
C LYS A 86 0.29 23.56 -4.80
N ASP A 87 0.76 22.36 -5.16
CA ASP A 87 -0.06 21.33 -5.78
C ASP A 87 -1.01 20.71 -4.77
N THR A 88 -2.28 20.67 -5.14
CA THR A 88 -3.41 20.32 -4.28
C THR A 88 -3.46 18.84 -3.89
N SER A 89 -2.57 17.99 -4.40
CA SER A 89 -2.59 16.52 -4.20
C SER A 89 -1.21 15.84 -4.20
N LEU A 90 -1.14 14.57 -3.77
CA LEU A 90 0.08 13.76 -3.79
C LEU A 90 0.72 13.73 -5.18
N SER A 91 2.05 13.91 -5.25
CA SER A 91 2.78 13.80 -6.51
C SER A 91 2.59 12.42 -7.16
N ARG A 92 2.56 12.35 -8.50
CA ARG A 92 2.47 11.08 -9.25
C ARG A 92 3.52 10.06 -8.81
N LYS A 93 4.73 10.52 -8.49
CA LYS A 93 5.82 9.70 -7.96
C LYS A 93 5.46 9.07 -6.61
N THR A 94 4.91 9.87 -5.69
CA THR A 94 4.45 9.38 -4.38
C THR A 94 3.29 8.39 -4.51
N GLN A 95 2.33 8.66 -5.40
CA GLN A 95 1.24 7.72 -5.70
C GLN A 95 1.81 6.39 -6.22
N GLY A 96 2.81 6.45 -7.12
CA GLY A 96 3.52 5.29 -7.62
C GLY A 96 4.14 4.41 -6.52
N TYR A 97 4.72 5.01 -5.48
CA TYR A 97 5.28 4.22 -4.36
C TYR A 97 4.23 3.40 -3.61
N HIS A 98 3.00 3.91 -3.46
CA HIS A 98 1.93 3.15 -2.82
C HIS A 98 1.55 1.91 -3.64
N VAL A 99 1.46 2.09 -4.95
CA VAL A 99 1.14 1.02 -5.90
C VAL A 99 2.27 -0.01 -5.98
N ILE A 100 3.53 0.44 -5.95
CA ILE A 100 4.70 -0.46 -5.92
C ILE A 100 4.68 -1.30 -4.64
N ALA A 101 4.41 -0.70 -3.49
CA ALA A 101 4.32 -1.43 -2.22
C ALA A 101 3.21 -2.48 -2.26
N LEU A 102 2.02 -2.13 -2.77
CA LEU A 102 0.91 -3.07 -2.95
C LEU A 102 1.27 -4.21 -3.89
N ARG A 103 1.94 -3.93 -5.02
CA ARG A 103 2.39 -4.96 -5.97
C ARG A 103 3.39 -5.93 -5.34
N SER A 104 4.36 -5.42 -4.57
CA SER A 104 5.33 -6.24 -3.84
C SER A 104 4.65 -7.13 -2.79
N PHE A 105 3.65 -6.60 -2.08
CA PHE A 105 2.86 -7.34 -1.11
C PHE A 105 2.09 -8.50 -1.77
N LEU A 106 1.36 -8.24 -2.86
CA LEU A 106 0.63 -9.30 -3.60
C LEU A 106 1.58 -10.36 -4.16
N ARG A 107 2.76 -9.96 -4.65
CA ARG A 107 3.78 -10.91 -5.10
C ARG A 107 4.28 -11.80 -3.97
N TRP A 108 4.48 -11.25 -2.78
CA TRP A 108 4.88 -12.04 -1.62
C TRP A 108 3.78 -13.03 -1.21
N LEU A 109 2.51 -12.61 -1.20
CA LEU A 109 1.39 -13.52 -0.92
C LEU A 109 1.35 -14.71 -1.87
N LEU A 110 1.47 -14.48 -3.18
CA LEU A 110 1.51 -15.55 -4.18
C LEU A 110 2.72 -16.48 -4.00
N LYS A 111 3.88 -15.95 -3.60
CA LYS A 111 5.07 -16.76 -3.32
C LYS A 111 4.87 -17.70 -2.12
N ASN A 112 3.96 -17.36 -1.21
CA ASN A 112 3.62 -18.16 -0.04
C ASN A 112 2.32 -18.94 -0.24
N ASP A 113 1.95 -19.24 -1.49
CA ASP A 113 0.78 -20.04 -1.87
C ASP A 113 -0.56 -19.49 -1.36
N ILE A 114 -0.65 -18.16 -1.15
CA ILE A 114 -1.88 -17.48 -0.76
C ILE A 114 -2.56 -16.95 -2.02
N GLU A 115 -3.82 -17.35 -2.24
CA GLU A 115 -4.61 -16.94 -3.39
C GLU A 115 -4.95 -15.44 -3.33
N VAL A 116 -4.45 -14.69 -4.32
CA VAL A 116 -4.76 -13.28 -4.53
C VAL A 116 -4.72 -12.93 -6.02
N MET A 117 -5.19 -11.73 -6.36
CA MET A 117 -4.93 -11.14 -7.66
C MET A 117 -3.44 -11.22 -8.05
N SER A 118 -3.18 -11.55 -9.33
CA SER A 118 -1.85 -11.40 -9.91
C SER A 118 -1.32 -9.95 -9.83
N PRO A 119 -0.11 -9.73 -9.27
CA PRO A 119 0.50 -8.41 -9.16
C PRO A 119 0.77 -7.74 -10.51
N ASP A 120 0.79 -8.50 -11.61
CA ASP A 120 1.04 -7.96 -12.96
C ASP A 120 -0.17 -7.23 -13.54
N LYS A 121 -1.35 -7.38 -12.93
CA LYS A 121 -2.54 -6.56 -13.26
C LYS A 121 -2.44 -5.12 -12.74
N ILE A 122 -1.38 -4.80 -12.00
CA ILE A 122 -1.14 -3.47 -11.43
C ILE A 122 -0.10 -2.72 -12.27
N ASP A 123 -0.57 -1.82 -13.14
CA ASP A 123 0.30 -1.01 -13.98
C ASP A 123 1.12 0.00 -13.17
N LEU A 124 2.44 -0.03 -13.31
CA LEU A 124 3.29 0.96 -12.67
C LEU A 124 3.28 2.26 -13.46
N PRO A 125 3.25 3.43 -12.80
CA PRO A 125 3.38 4.70 -13.50
C PRO A 125 4.70 4.71 -14.27
N LYS A 126 4.68 5.11 -15.55
CA LYS A 126 5.89 5.42 -16.29
C LYS A 126 6.58 6.60 -15.60
N ILE A 127 7.57 6.30 -14.78
CA ILE A 127 8.45 7.33 -14.23
C ILE A 127 9.38 7.67 -15.38
N SER A 128 9.15 8.80 -16.04
CA SER A 128 10.17 9.39 -16.91
C SER A 128 11.43 9.53 -16.05
N GLU A 129 12.49 8.82 -16.43
CA GLU A 129 13.81 8.94 -15.79
C GLU A 129 14.13 10.43 -15.66
N ARG A 130 14.51 10.86 -14.45
CA ARG A 130 15.00 12.21 -14.27
C ARG A 130 16.32 12.32 -15.03
N GLN A 131 16.35 13.17 -16.05
CA GLN A 131 17.58 13.84 -16.50
C GLN A 131 18.19 14.64 -15.35
#